data_AF-A0A1E1WQI3-F1
#
_entry.id   AF-A0A1E1WQI3-F1
#
_cell.length_a   1.000
_cell.length_b   1.000
_cell.length_c   1.000
_cell.angle_alpha   90.00
_cell.angle_beta   90.00
_cell.angle_gamma   90.00
#
_symmetry.space_group_name_H-M   'P 1'
#
loop_
_entity.id
_entity.type
_entity.pdbx_description
1 polymer ?
#
loop_
_entity_poly.entity_id
_entity_poly.type
_entity_poly.pdbx_seq_one_letter_code
_entity_poly.pdbx_strand_id
1 'polypeptide(L)'
;ALWALQWALRIPPAAPQIVPAGQPAVLLAKHKILFFICLTRGDTQLVLPLVYDMQLNVTQLADKRDSQPHLIAVNLHLKRFTEFNQSHSECTLWPAVRDLLTNFTLPQEAPQAPAPPPP
;
A
#
# COMPACT_ATOMS: atom_id res chain seq x y z
N ALA A 1 17.80 -0.68 -1.85
CA ALA A 1 17.21 -1.98 -2.30
C ALA A 1 15.84 -1.71 -2.91
N LEU A 2 15.43 -2.47 -3.94
CA LEU A 2 14.08 -2.37 -4.52
C LEU A 2 13.08 -3.14 -3.66
N TRP A 3 11.80 -2.78 -3.74
CA TRP A 3 10.72 -3.54 -3.11
C TRP A 3 10.48 -4.86 -3.86
N ALA A 4 10.33 -5.94 -3.12
CA ALA A 4 9.79 -7.20 -3.63
C ALA A 4 8.32 -7.35 -3.22
N LEU A 5 7.51 -7.91 -4.13
CA LEU A 5 6.08 -8.11 -3.97
C LEU A 5 5.77 -9.57 -3.65
N GLN A 6 4.91 -9.80 -2.66
CA GLN A 6 4.22 -11.07 -2.47
C GLN A 6 2.72 -10.83 -2.32
N TRP A 7 1.93 -11.61 -3.04
CA TRP A 7 0.47 -11.61 -2.89
C TRP A 7 0.09 -12.57 -1.77
N ALA A 8 -0.66 -12.08 -0.79
CA ALA A 8 -1.20 -12.95 0.23
C ALA A 8 -2.37 -13.76 -0.36
N LEU A 9 -2.35 -15.07 -0.20
CA LEU A 9 -3.49 -15.96 -0.53
C LEU A 9 -4.41 -16.17 0.67
N ARG A 10 -3.85 -16.06 1.88
CA ARG A 10 -4.55 -16.08 3.16
C ARG A 10 -4.10 -14.90 4.00
N ILE A 11 -4.99 -14.41 4.86
CA ILE A 11 -4.71 -13.25 5.70
C ILE A 11 -3.62 -13.62 6.72
N PRO A 12 -2.47 -12.94 6.71
CA PRO A 12 -1.40 -13.17 7.67
C PRO A 12 -1.85 -12.86 9.10
N PRO A 13 -1.35 -13.56 10.14
CA PRO A 13 -1.62 -13.21 11.53
C PRO A 13 -1.21 -11.77 11.89
N ALA A 14 -0.16 -11.28 11.25
CA ALA A 14 0.37 -9.92 11.43
C ALA A 14 -0.39 -8.84 10.64
N ALA A 15 -1.43 -9.21 9.89
CA ALA A 15 -2.21 -8.25 9.12
C ALA A 15 -3.19 -7.47 10.03
N PRO A 16 -3.57 -6.24 9.63
CA PRO A 16 -4.63 -5.50 10.32
C PRO A 16 -5.90 -6.35 10.46
N GLN A 17 -6.53 -6.31 11.63
CA GLN A 17 -7.72 -7.11 11.97
C GLN A 17 -9.00 -6.58 11.29
N ILE A 18 -8.97 -6.47 9.95
CA ILE A 18 -10.14 -6.18 9.12
C ILE A 18 -10.95 -7.47 8.94
N VAL A 19 -10.24 -8.58 8.76
CA VAL A 19 -10.79 -9.93 8.59
C VAL A 19 -9.90 -10.91 9.38
N PRO A 20 -10.46 -11.97 9.99
CA PRO A 20 -9.68 -12.92 10.77
C PRO A 20 -8.54 -13.58 9.98
N ALA A 21 -7.43 -13.86 10.67
CA ALA A 21 -6.28 -14.55 10.08
C ALA A 21 -6.66 -15.93 9.51
N GLY A 22 -5.97 -16.34 8.45
CA GLY A 22 -6.20 -17.63 7.78
C GLY A 22 -7.37 -17.67 6.80
N GLN A 23 -8.25 -16.67 6.80
CA GLN A 23 -9.29 -16.49 5.78
C GLN A 23 -8.69 -16.15 4.40
N PRO A 24 -9.43 -16.36 3.29
CA PRO A 24 -8.99 -15.93 1.97
C PRO A 24 -8.63 -14.45 1.96
N ALA A 25 -7.47 -14.14 1.39
CA ALA A 25 -6.95 -12.77 1.35
C ALA A 25 -7.50 -11.92 0.21
N VAL A 26 -8.34 -12.48 -0.68
CA VAL A 26 -9.05 -11.73 -1.72
C VAL A 26 -10.54 -11.86 -1.45
N LEU A 27 -11.20 -10.75 -1.18
CA LEU A 27 -12.60 -10.71 -0.77
C LEU A 27 -13.35 -9.71 -1.63
N LEU A 28 -14.41 -10.18 -2.29
CA LEU A 28 -15.32 -9.35 -3.06
C LEU A 28 -16.54 -8.98 -2.21
N ALA A 29 -16.79 -7.68 -2.06
CA ALA A 29 -17.95 -7.14 -1.38
C ALA A 29 -18.63 -6.10 -2.28
N LYS A 30 -19.72 -6.50 -2.94
CA LYS A 30 -20.43 -5.69 -3.97
C LYS A 30 -19.46 -5.24 -5.07
N HIS A 31 -19.10 -3.96 -5.08
CA HIS A 31 -18.21 -3.35 -6.07
C HIS A 31 -16.79 -3.09 -5.53
N LYS A 32 -16.43 -3.71 -4.40
CA LYS A 32 -15.12 -3.52 -3.77
C LYS A 32 -14.40 -4.86 -3.66
N ILE A 33 -13.12 -4.87 -4.01
CA ILE A 33 -12.22 -6.01 -3.83
C ILE A 33 -11.22 -5.63 -2.74
N LEU A 34 -11.29 -6.27 -1.59
CA LEU A 34 -10.24 -6.23 -0.57
C LEU A 34 -9.19 -7.29 -0.92
N PHE A 35 -7.93 -6.90 -0.94
CA PHE A 35 -6.81 -7.80 -1.13
C PHE A 35 -5.62 -7.39 -0.27
N PHE A 36 -4.71 -8.32 0.00
CA PHE A 36 -3.53 -8.07 0.82
C PHE A 36 -2.25 -8.34 0.01
N ILE A 37 -1.31 -7.39 0.11
CA ILE A 37 0.04 -7.56 -0.42
C ILE A 37 1.06 -7.44 0.70
N CYS A 38 2.20 -8.10 0.53
CA CYS A 38 3.38 -7.93 1.35
C CYS A 38 4.49 -7.30 0.51
N LEU A 39 5.02 -6.18 0.98
CA LEU A 39 6.19 -5.53 0.39
C LEU A 39 7.40 -5.74 1.29
N THR A 40 8.50 -6.25 0.73
CA THR A 40 9.75 -6.50 1.46
C THR A 40 10.91 -5.73 0.85
N ARG A 41 11.74 -5.10 1.68
CA ARG A 41 12.95 -4.38 1.29
C ARG A 41 14.00 -4.48 2.41
N GLY A 42 15.04 -5.29 2.20
CA GLY A 42 15.98 -5.62 3.28
C GLY A 42 15.24 -6.25 4.45
N ASP A 43 15.43 -5.71 5.66
CA ASP A 43 14.76 -6.18 6.88
C ASP A 43 13.36 -5.55 7.08
N THR A 44 12.92 -4.67 6.17
CA THR A 44 11.61 -4.03 6.26
C THR A 44 10.55 -4.84 5.55
N GLN A 45 9.45 -5.13 6.25
CA GLN A 45 8.27 -5.83 5.72
C GLN A 45 7.00 -5.02 5.99
N LEU A 46 6.20 -4.79 4.96
CA LEU A 46 4.93 -4.05 5.03
C LEU A 46 3.78 -4.95 4.56
N VAL A 47 2.81 -5.23 5.43
CA VAL A 47 1.57 -5.93 5.05
C VAL A 47 0.49 -4.88 4.81
N LEU A 48 0.06 -4.75 3.55
CA LEU A 48 -0.84 -3.69 3.11
C LEU A 48 -2.20 -4.27 2.73
N PRO A 49 -3.28 -3.91 3.46
CA PRO A 49 -4.63 -4.20 3.03
C PRO A 49 -5.10 -3.14 2.04
N LEU A 50 -5.36 -3.54 0.79
CA LEU A 50 -5.80 -2.65 -0.28
C LEU A 50 -7.25 -2.94 -0.66
N VAL A 51 -8.00 -1.89 -0.97
CA VAL A 51 -9.35 -1.96 -1.53
C VAL A 51 -9.33 -1.36 -2.92
N TYR A 52 -9.69 -2.15 -3.92
CA TYR A 52 -10.04 -1.67 -5.25
C TYR A 52 -11.56 -1.45 -5.32
N ASP A 53 -11.97 -0.20 -5.53
CA ASP A 53 -13.35 0.19 -5.81
C ASP A 53 -13.58 0.18 -7.32
N MET A 54 -14.42 -0.76 -7.79
CA MET A 54 -14.71 -0.94 -9.22
C MET A 54 -15.62 0.15 -9.79
N GLN A 55 -16.42 0.82 -8.96
CA GLN A 55 -17.28 1.90 -9.44
C GLN A 55 -16.49 3.18 -9.65
N LEU A 56 -15.60 3.50 -8.72
CA LEU A 56 -14.77 4.70 -8.79
C LEU A 56 -13.46 4.46 -9.56
N ASN A 57 -13.14 3.20 -9.84
CA ASN A 57 -11.85 2.76 -10.36
C ASN A 57 -10.66 3.23 -9.52
N VAL A 58 -10.77 3.16 -8.19
CA VAL A 58 -9.76 3.66 -7.24
C VAL A 58 -9.21 2.52 -6.39
N THR A 59 -7.88 2.45 -6.24
CA THR A 59 -7.21 1.56 -5.30
C THR A 59 -6.68 2.37 -4.12
N GLN A 60 -7.10 2.00 -2.90
CA GLN A 60 -6.74 2.71 -1.66
C GLN A 60 -6.43 1.73 -0.53
N LEU A 61 -5.83 2.23 0.55
CA LEU A 61 -5.64 1.45 1.78
C LEU A 61 -6.98 1.21 2.49
N ALA A 62 -7.22 -0.03 2.93
CA ALA A 62 -8.49 -0.49 3.51
C ALA A 62 -8.73 0.00 4.94
N ASP A 63 -7.70 -0.08 5.80
CA ASP A 63 -7.77 0.42 7.17
C ASP A 63 -6.92 1.66 7.33
N LYS A 64 -7.55 2.75 7.77
CA LYS A 64 -6.93 4.05 8.01
C LYS A 64 -6.74 4.33 9.50
N ARG A 65 -7.12 3.39 10.36
CA ARG A 65 -7.09 3.55 11.83
C ARG A 65 -5.72 3.28 12.44
N ASP A 66 -4.82 2.61 11.71
CA ASP A 66 -3.45 2.42 12.18
C ASP A 66 -2.65 3.72 12.07
N SER A 67 -2.19 4.21 13.22
CA SER A 67 -1.29 5.35 13.37
C SER A 67 0.16 5.04 12.98
N GLN A 68 0.40 3.88 12.35
CA GLN A 68 1.72 3.43 11.97
C GLN A 68 2.30 4.34 10.87
N PRO A 69 3.52 4.91 11.07
CA PRO A 69 4.09 5.89 10.14
C PRO A 69 4.21 5.42 8.69
N HIS A 70 4.52 4.13 8.50
CA HIS A 70 4.65 3.52 7.18
C HIS A 70 3.29 3.40 6.47
N LEU A 71 2.21 3.07 7.19
CA LEU A 71 0.86 3.00 6.61
C LEU A 71 0.34 4.40 6.25
N ILE A 72 0.68 5.43 7.03
CA ILE A 72 0.39 6.82 6.69
C ILE A 72 1.10 7.21 5.39
N ALA A 73 2.39 6.88 5.25
CA ALA A 73 3.16 7.15 4.05
C ALA A 73 2.57 6.44 2.81
N VAL A 74 2.19 5.17 2.94
CA VAL A 74 1.53 4.40 1.86
C VAL A 74 0.19 5.04 1.46
N ASN A 75 -0.62 5.45 2.44
CA ASN A 75 -1.90 6.11 2.16
C ASN A 75 -1.72 7.45 1.44
N LEU A 76 -0.74 8.26 1.84
CA LEU A 76 -0.39 9.51 1.14
C LEU A 76 0.08 9.23 -0.29
N HIS A 77 0.90 8.19 -0.48
CA HIS A 77 1.38 7.76 -1.80
C HIS A 77 0.23 7.35 -2.72
N LEU A 78 -0.68 6.50 -2.24
CA LEU A 78 -1.85 6.05 -3.01
C LEU A 78 -2.83 7.18 -3.33
N LYS A 79 -2.97 8.18 -2.44
CA LYS A 79 -3.75 9.39 -2.73
C LYS A 79 -3.15 10.18 -3.89
N ARG A 80 -1.85 10.44 -3.86
CA ARG A 80 -1.15 11.10 -4.98
C ARG A 80 -1.27 10.31 -6.27
N PHE A 81 -1.09 8.99 -6.21
CA PHE A 81 -1.31 8.12 -7.38
C PHE A 81 -2.71 8.32 -7.96
N THR A 82 -3.73 8.35 -7.10
CA THR A 82 -5.13 8.56 -7.49
C THR A 82 -5.38 9.95 -8.08
N GLU A 83 -4.61 10.97 -7.73
CA GLU A 83 -4.75 12.33 -8.28
C GLU A 83 -4.10 12.48 -9.66
N PHE A 84 -2.97 11.80 -9.91
CA PHE A 84 -2.14 12.02 -11.10
C PHE A 84 -2.16 10.89 -12.15
N ASN A 85 -2.64 9.69 -11.79
CA ASN A 85 -2.53 8.48 -12.64
C ASN A 85 -3.88 7.79 -12.91
N GLN A 86 -4.99 8.52 -12.99
CA GLN A 86 -6.27 7.93 -13.38
C GLN A 86 -6.31 7.67 -14.89
N SER A 87 -5.94 6.47 -15.29
CA SER A 87 -6.37 5.93 -16.57
C SER A 87 -7.82 5.49 -16.47
N HIS A 88 -8.72 6.11 -17.23
CA HIS A 88 -10.13 5.73 -17.27
C HIS A 88 -10.40 4.45 -18.10
N SER A 89 -9.41 3.95 -18.85
CA SER A 89 -9.57 2.79 -19.73
C SER A 89 -9.20 1.45 -19.08
N GLU A 90 -8.52 1.47 -17.93
CA GLU A 90 -8.00 0.26 -17.27
C GLU A 90 -8.24 0.29 -15.75
N CYS A 91 -8.30 -0.88 -15.11
CA CYS A 91 -8.43 -0.95 -13.66
C CYS A 91 -7.17 -0.45 -12.94
N THR A 92 -7.32 0.26 -11.81
CA THR A 92 -6.17 0.81 -11.07
C THR A 92 -5.44 -0.19 -10.16
N LEU A 93 -5.90 -1.43 -10.08
CA LEU A 93 -5.38 -2.44 -9.15
C LEU A 93 -3.88 -2.69 -9.34
N TRP A 94 -3.47 -3.15 -10.52
CA TRP A 94 -2.05 -3.38 -10.83
C TRP A 94 -1.24 -2.08 -10.94
N PRO A 95 -1.72 -1.01 -11.63
CA PRO A 95 -1.02 0.26 -11.68
C PRO A 95 -0.63 0.83 -10.32
N ALA A 96 -1.53 0.79 -9.33
CA ALA A 96 -1.25 1.26 -7.98
C ALA A 96 -0.18 0.40 -7.27
N VAL A 97 -0.24 -0.92 -7.42
CA VAL A 97 0.77 -1.85 -6.85
C VAL A 97 2.12 -1.65 -7.51
N ARG A 98 2.16 -1.50 -8.83
CA ARG A 98 3.40 -1.23 -9.58
C ARG A 98 4.02 0.09 -9.14
N ASP A 99 3.20 1.13 -9.01
CA ASP A 99 3.65 2.45 -8.56
C ASP A 99 4.25 2.40 -7.14
N LEU A 100 3.64 1.63 -6.23
CA LEU A 100 4.24 1.35 -4.93
C LEU A 100 5.61 0.66 -5.06
N LEU A 101 5.74 -0.36 -5.92
CA LEU A 101 7.00 -1.07 -6.09
C LEU A 101 8.13 -0.18 -6.63
N THR A 102 7.80 0.72 -7.55
CA THR A 102 8.80 1.52 -8.26
C THR A 102 9.10 2.85 -7.58
N ASN A 103 8.10 3.49 -6.97
CA ASN A 103 8.18 4.89 -6.54
C ASN A 103 8.00 5.09 -5.04
N PHE A 104 7.54 4.09 -4.28
CA PHE A 104 7.34 4.26 -2.85
C PHE A 104 8.67 4.27 -2.09
N THR A 105 8.86 5.31 -1.29
CA THR A 105 10.01 5.45 -0.37
C THR A 105 9.51 5.69 1.05
N LEU A 106 10.21 5.10 2.02
CA LEU A 106 9.88 5.30 3.43
C LEU A 106 10.45 6.65 3.90
N PRO A 107 9.74 7.37 4.79
CA PRO A 107 10.19 8.68 5.29
C PRO A 107 11.58 8.65 5.96
N GLN A 108 11.99 7.53 6.56
CA GLN A 108 13.32 7.38 7.17
C GLN A 108 14.48 7.33 6.16
N GLU A 109 14.19 7.14 4.88
CA GLU A 109 15.18 7.02 3.82
C GLU A 109 15.29 8.28 2.95
N ALA A 110 14.53 9.33 3.28
CA ALA A 110 14.73 10.65 2.69
C ALA A 110 16.08 11.21 3.15
N PRO A 111 16.92 11.77 2.25
CA PRO A 111 18.18 12.38 2.64
C PRO A 111 17.93 13.40 3.75
N GLN A 112 18.56 13.21 4.91
CA GLN A 112 18.60 14.25 5.93
C GLN A 112 19.18 15.51 5.28
N ALA A 113 18.44 16.62 5.33
CA ALA A 113 18.96 17.90 4.90
C ALA A 113 20.31 18.14 5.60
N PRO A 114 21.35 18.60 4.88
CA PRO A 114 22.67 18.79 5.49
C PRO A 114 22.53 19.73 6.69
N ALA A 115 23.04 19.30 7.84
CA ALA A 115 23.04 20.10 9.05
C ALA A 115 23.73 21.45 8.78
N PRO A 116 23.20 22.57 9.30
CA PRO A 116 23.86 23.86 9.17
C PRO A 116 25.28 23.76 9.79
N PRO A 117 26.29 24.40 9.17
CA PRO A 117 27.66 24.34 9.69
C PRO A 117 27.71 24.92 11.12
N PRO A 118 28.58 24.37 11.98
CA PRO A 118 28.75 24.90 13.33
C PRO A 118 29.26 26.35 13.32
N PRO A 119 28.95 27.13 14.38
CA PRO A 119 29.29 28.55 14.47
C PRO A 119 30.80 28.82 14.55
#